data_AF-A0A935BYX0-F1
#
_entry.id   AF-A0A935BYX0-F1
#
_cell.length_a   1.000
_cell.length_b   1.000
_cell.length_c   1.000
_cell.angle_alpha   90.00
_cell.angle_beta   90.00
_cell.angle_gamma   90.00
#
_symmetry.space_group_name_H-M   'P 1'
#
loop_
_entity.id
_entity.type
_entity.pdbx_description
1 polymer ?
#
loop_
_entity_poly.entity_id
_entity_poly.type
_entity_poly.pdbx_seq_one_letter_code
_entity_poly.pdbx_strand_id
1 'polypeptide(L)'
;MANIYCASKASISPRFSTTPTIYPRYGGGLLLLQAVDDIRSTFFPNVAEAISTGASSGLFSFKAEDGGETIRTNVENFLNKDARYRHATFVVDVEAMKDANDFNRARESVLTKNRLRQMRMPSVAFPSGASHVVCDEDSLRPASTTFLGKTDKPVSESVGQRREHGLEQKRGDFYHQQLRQLDPPPDLTFLNDKKFAKDFAAIASDKGQGNLDNKLAVLYLDGNAFGAKQAACKTPGGLTAFDKQVKSLRRQFLLGLLQAVVAKTPTRRSHPSGNPALGG
;
A
#
# COMPACT_ATOMS: atom_id res chain seq x y z
N MET A 1 -8.26 -29.31 -17.42
CA MET A 1 -8.02 -27.90 -17.04
C MET A 1 -7.00 -27.85 -15.92
N ALA A 2 -5.82 -27.26 -16.17
CA ALA A 2 -4.75 -27.14 -15.18
C ALA A 2 -5.02 -25.97 -14.22
N ASN A 3 -4.52 -26.05 -12.98
CA ASN A 3 -4.45 -24.87 -12.13
C ASN A 3 -3.29 -24.00 -12.61
N ILE A 4 -3.53 -22.70 -12.73
CA ILE A 4 -2.57 -21.72 -13.18
C ILE A 4 -2.37 -20.74 -12.05
N TYR A 5 -1.10 -20.44 -11.77
CA TYR A 5 -0.72 -19.40 -10.83
C TYR A 5 -0.46 -18.11 -11.56
N CYS A 6 -1.17 -17.04 -11.20
CA CYS A 6 -0.84 -15.68 -11.62
C CYS A 6 -0.13 -14.99 -10.46
N ALA A 7 1.08 -14.49 -10.71
CA ALA A 7 1.79 -13.67 -9.75
C ALA A 7 1.96 -12.25 -10.30
N SER A 8 1.46 -11.25 -9.58
CA SER A 8 1.71 -9.84 -9.87
C SER A 8 2.72 -9.27 -8.87
N LYS A 9 3.64 -8.41 -9.34
CA LYS A 9 4.58 -7.70 -8.47
C LYS A 9 4.88 -6.31 -9.01
N ALA A 10 4.74 -5.29 -8.15
CA ALA A 10 5.12 -3.92 -8.50
C ALA A 10 6.52 -3.55 -8.00
N SER A 11 7.19 -2.63 -8.70
CA SER A 11 8.41 -1.99 -8.20
C SER A 11 8.09 -0.92 -7.16
N ILE A 12 8.59 -1.11 -5.93
CA ILE A 12 8.30 -0.26 -4.76
C ILE A 12 9.21 0.98 -4.76
N SER A 13 10.49 0.84 -5.14
CA SER A 13 11.55 1.83 -4.85
C SER A 13 11.27 3.27 -5.35
N PRO A 14 10.83 3.52 -6.60
CA PRO A 14 10.66 4.88 -7.11
C PRO A 14 9.49 5.65 -6.47
N ARG A 15 8.55 4.96 -5.79
CA ARG A 15 7.32 5.57 -5.28
C ARG A 15 7.41 6.09 -3.85
N PHE A 16 8.40 5.65 -3.08
CA PHE A 16 8.58 6.05 -1.68
C PHE A 16 9.68 7.10 -1.48
N SER A 17 10.74 7.09 -2.28
CA SER A 17 11.93 7.92 -2.04
C SER A 17 11.88 9.29 -2.71
N THR A 18 11.05 9.46 -3.74
CA THR A 18 11.15 10.60 -4.67
C THR A 18 10.39 11.85 -4.23
N THR A 19 9.48 11.79 -3.26
CA THR A 19 8.62 12.94 -2.89
C THR A 19 8.90 13.41 -1.47
N PRO A 20 9.14 14.71 -1.19
CA PRO A 20 9.41 15.20 0.16
C PRO A 20 8.16 15.20 1.06
N THR A 21 6.95 15.21 0.49
CA THR A 21 5.71 15.28 1.27
C THR A 21 5.14 13.91 1.65
N ILE A 22 4.37 13.93 2.74
CA ILE A 22 3.90 12.72 3.42
C ILE A 22 2.79 11.97 2.64
N TYR A 23 1.87 12.71 2.02
CA TYR A 23 0.69 12.11 1.37
C TYR A 23 1.02 11.34 0.09
N PRO A 24 1.85 11.86 -0.85
CA PRO A 24 2.26 11.06 -2.00
C PRO A 24 3.00 9.78 -1.63
N ARG A 25 3.77 9.77 -0.54
CA ARG A 25 4.43 8.55 -0.01
C ARG A 25 3.39 7.53 0.47
N TYR A 26 2.45 7.96 1.32
CA TYR A 26 1.41 7.07 1.83
C TYR A 26 0.52 6.53 0.71
N GLY A 27 -0.04 7.41 -0.12
CA GLY A 27 -0.94 6.98 -1.18
C GLY A 27 -0.23 6.16 -2.25
N GLY A 28 1.07 6.39 -2.50
CA GLY A 28 1.87 5.52 -3.35
C GLY A 28 1.90 4.07 -2.86
N GLY A 29 2.12 3.85 -1.57
CA GLY A 29 2.08 2.51 -0.97
C GLY A 29 0.70 1.87 -0.97
N LEU A 30 -0.33 2.66 -0.63
CA LEU A 30 -1.70 2.18 -0.56
C LEU A 30 -2.28 1.85 -1.94
N LEU A 31 -1.93 2.60 -2.98
CA LEU A 31 -2.30 2.26 -4.36
C LEU A 31 -1.74 0.89 -4.78
N LEU A 32 -0.53 0.52 -4.36
CA LEU A 32 0.03 -0.80 -4.68
C LEU A 32 -0.69 -1.93 -3.94
N LEU A 33 -1.21 -1.66 -2.74
CA LEU A 33 -2.05 -2.61 -2.01
C LEU A 33 -3.42 -2.75 -2.71
N GLN A 34 -4.04 -1.62 -3.03
CA GLN A 34 -5.33 -1.56 -3.73
C GLN A 34 -5.27 -2.24 -5.10
N ALA A 35 -4.17 -2.10 -5.84
CA ALA A 35 -4.01 -2.76 -7.13
C ALA A 35 -4.17 -4.28 -7.05
N VAL A 36 -3.64 -4.92 -5.99
CA VAL A 36 -3.76 -6.37 -5.81
C VAL A 36 -5.21 -6.76 -5.48
N ASP A 37 -5.90 -5.94 -4.68
CA ASP A 37 -7.32 -6.14 -4.36
C ASP A 37 -8.23 -5.91 -5.58
N ASP A 38 -7.94 -4.91 -6.41
CA ASP A 38 -8.64 -4.62 -7.66
C ASP A 38 -8.42 -5.74 -8.70
N ILE A 39 -7.20 -6.28 -8.80
CA ILE A 39 -6.92 -7.45 -9.65
C ILE A 39 -7.77 -8.64 -9.19
N ARG A 40 -7.80 -8.89 -7.88
CA ARG A 40 -8.59 -9.98 -7.30
C ARG A 40 -10.09 -9.83 -7.62
N SER A 41 -10.67 -8.66 -7.33
CA SER A 41 -12.10 -8.43 -7.52
C SER A 41 -12.51 -8.44 -9.00
N THR A 42 -11.63 -7.96 -9.89
CA THR A 42 -11.93 -7.84 -11.33
C THR A 42 -11.76 -9.16 -12.07
N PHE A 43 -10.66 -9.87 -11.84
CA PHE A 43 -10.28 -11.03 -12.66
C PHE A 43 -10.52 -12.37 -11.97
N PHE A 44 -10.68 -12.37 -10.65
CA PHE A 44 -10.86 -13.57 -9.85
C PHE A 44 -12.08 -13.49 -8.91
N PRO A 45 -13.26 -12.97 -9.34
CA PRO A 45 -14.41 -12.76 -8.45
C PRO A 45 -15.02 -14.07 -7.93
N ASN A 46 -14.95 -15.13 -8.74
CA ASN A 46 -15.60 -16.42 -8.49
C ASN A 46 -14.61 -17.58 -8.32
N VAL A 47 -13.30 -17.27 -8.28
CA VAL A 47 -12.25 -18.31 -8.26
C VAL A 47 -11.62 -18.35 -6.88
N ALA A 48 -11.73 -19.51 -6.24
CA ALA A 48 -11.30 -19.78 -4.89
C ALA A 48 -9.79 -19.51 -4.71
N GLU A 49 -9.53 -18.54 -3.85
CA GLU A 49 -8.30 -18.30 -3.08
C GLU A 49 -7.18 -17.56 -3.81
N ALA A 50 -7.17 -16.24 -3.62
CA ALA A 50 -5.90 -15.54 -3.51
C ALA A 50 -5.04 -16.25 -2.45
N ILE A 51 -3.97 -16.93 -2.90
CA ILE A 51 -3.14 -17.79 -2.05
C ILE A 51 -2.28 -16.96 -1.12
N SER A 52 -1.77 -15.85 -1.63
CA SER A 52 -1.01 -14.90 -0.83
C SER A 52 -1.19 -13.53 -1.45
N THR A 53 -1.50 -12.55 -0.62
CA THR A 53 -1.43 -11.15 -1.05
C THR A 53 -0.61 -10.35 -0.06
N GLY A 54 0.41 -9.66 -0.56
CA GLY A 54 1.33 -8.84 0.22
C GLY A 54 1.37 -7.41 -0.30
N ALA A 55 2.13 -6.56 0.41
CA ALA A 55 2.40 -5.21 -0.04
C ALA A 55 3.04 -5.26 -1.45
N SER A 56 2.25 -4.87 -2.46
CA SER A 56 2.60 -4.87 -3.88
C SER A 56 2.82 -6.22 -4.57
N SER A 57 2.29 -7.32 -4.04
CA SER A 57 2.29 -8.60 -4.75
C SER A 57 1.06 -9.45 -4.47
N GLY A 58 0.59 -10.20 -5.48
CA GLY A 58 -0.51 -11.14 -5.33
C GLY A 58 -0.19 -12.46 -6.04
N LEU A 59 -0.52 -13.58 -5.41
CA LEU A 59 -0.47 -14.92 -5.98
C LEU A 59 -1.89 -15.49 -6.01
N PHE A 60 -2.38 -15.80 -7.20
CA PHE A 60 -3.74 -16.26 -7.44
C PHE A 60 -3.73 -17.62 -8.12
N SER A 61 -4.69 -18.48 -7.80
CA SER A 61 -4.92 -19.75 -8.48
C SER A 61 -6.19 -19.69 -9.32
N PHE A 62 -6.13 -20.15 -10.57
CA PHE A 62 -7.30 -20.21 -11.44
C PHE A 62 -7.19 -21.31 -12.49
N LYS A 63 -8.27 -21.58 -13.22
CA LYS A 63 -8.29 -22.54 -14.34
C LYS A 63 -8.48 -21.78 -15.64
N ALA A 64 -7.71 -22.13 -16.67
CA ALA A 64 -7.87 -21.61 -18.02
C ALA A 64 -7.43 -22.65 -19.05
N GLU A 65 -7.95 -22.53 -20.28
CA GLU A 65 -7.66 -23.45 -21.38
C GLU A 65 -6.38 -23.06 -22.14
N ASP A 66 -6.07 -21.76 -22.19
CA ASP A 66 -4.96 -21.16 -22.91
C ASP A 66 -3.66 -21.06 -22.08
N GLY A 67 -3.56 -21.83 -20.99
CA GLY A 67 -2.45 -21.73 -20.05
C GLY A 67 -2.43 -20.43 -19.24
N GLY A 68 -3.48 -19.60 -19.31
CA GLY A 68 -3.66 -18.38 -18.51
C GLY A 68 -3.19 -17.10 -19.19
N GLU A 69 -2.88 -17.16 -20.47
CA GLU A 69 -2.22 -16.06 -21.18
C GLU A 69 -3.16 -14.87 -21.46
N THR A 70 -4.43 -15.17 -21.72
CA THR A 70 -5.49 -14.18 -21.81
C THR A 70 -5.63 -13.42 -20.48
N ILE A 71 -5.61 -14.12 -19.34
CA ILE A 71 -5.67 -13.48 -18.03
C ILE A 71 -4.43 -12.62 -17.77
N ARG A 72 -3.23 -13.12 -18.08
CA ARG A 72 -1.99 -12.34 -17.95
C ARG A 72 -2.11 -11.02 -18.73
N THR A 73 -2.46 -11.10 -20.00
CA THR A 73 -2.58 -9.96 -20.91
C THR A 73 -3.66 -8.98 -20.45
N ASN A 74 -4.80 -9.49 -19.97
CA ASN A 74 -5.90 -8.65 -19.47
C ASN A 74 -5.52 -7.90 -18.19
N VAL A 75 -4.80 -8.56 -17.26
CA VAL A 75 -4.30 -7.93 -16.04
C VAL A 75 -3.24 -6.87 -16.37
N GLU A 76 -2.28 -7.17 -17.25
CA GLU A 76 -1.28 -6.20 -17.72
C GLU A 76 -1.96 -4.98 -18.37
N ASN A 77 -2.94 -5.20 -19.24
CA ASN A 77 -3.68 -4.14 -19.90
C ASN A 77 -4.48 -3.27 -18.91
N PHE A 78 -5.12 -3.89 -17.92
CA PHE A 78 -5.82 -3.18 -16.86
C PHE A 78 -4.87 -2.25 -16.08
N LEU A 79 -3.73 -2.77 -15.64
CA LEU A 79 -2.75 -2.00 -14.87
C LEU A 79 -2.10 -0.88 -15.68
N ASN A 80 -1.85 -1.10 -16.97
CA ASN A 80 -1.25 -0.10 -17.86
C ASN A 80 -2.22 1.00 -18.28
N LYS A 81 -3.53 0.74 -18.31
CA LYS A 81 -4.56 1.69 -18.75
C LYS A 81 -5.21 2.44 -17.60
N ASP A 82 -5.30 1.84 -16.41
CA ASP A 82 -5.87 2.50 -15.23
C ASP A 82 -5.03 3.75 -14.88
N ALA A 83 -5.71 4.89 -14.76
CA ALA A 83 -5.08 6.17 -14.49
C ALA A 83 -4.18 6.12 -13.25
N ARG A 84 -4.59 5.39 -12.20
CA ARG A 84 -3.90 5.28 -10.91
C ARG A 84 -2.64 4.40 -10.99
N TYR A 85 -2.70 3.36 -11.82
CA TYR A 85 -1.69 2.29 -11.86
C TYR A 85 -0.65 2.47 -12.96
N ARG A 86 -0.99 3.14 -14.07
CA ARG A 86 -0.10 3.32 -15.23
C ARG A 86 1.26 3.95 -14.94
N HIS A 87 1.38 4.67 -13.82
CA HIS A 87 2.64 5.27 -13.38
C HIS A 87 3.55 4.30 -12.59
N ALA A 88 3.17 3.02 -12.46
CA ALA A 88 3.94 1.96 -11.80
C ALA A 88 4.36 0.91 -12.82
N THR A 89 5.50 0.28 -12.54
CA THR A 89 5.93 -0.90 -13.25
C THR A 89 5.38 -2.13 -12.54
N PHE A 90 4.47 -2.83 -13.19
CA PHE A 90 3.98 -4.14 -12.78
C PHE A 90 4.57 -5.22 -13.69
N VAL A 91 4.92 -6.35 -13.10
CA VAL A 91 5.12 -7.60 -13.84
C VAL A 91 4.00 -8.56 -13.46
N VAL A 92 3.48 -9.28 -14.46
CA VAL A 92 2.44 -10.28 -14.30
C VAL A 92 2.91 -11.50 -15.08
N ASP A 93 3.09 -12.61 -14.39
CA ASP A 93 3.47 -13.87 -15.02
C ASP A 93 2.53 -14.98 -14.60
N VAL A 94 2.38 -15.95 -15.50
CA VAL A 94 1.57 -17.15 -15.28
C VAL A 94 2.42 -18.42 -15.36
N GLU A 95 2.02 -19.43 -14.59
CA GLU A 95 2.61 -20.77 -14.64
C GLU A 95 1.54 -21.84 -14.48
N ALA A 96 1.49 -22.78 -15.43
CA ALA A 96 0.61 -23.93 -15.38
C ALA A 96 1.17 -25.01 -14.44
N MET A 97 0.33 -25.50 -13.54
CA MET A 97 0.64 -26.60 -12.65
C MET A 97 0.24 -27.93 -13.30
N LYS A 98 1.22 -28.82 -13.51
CA LYS A 98 1.00 -30.14 -14.12
C LYS A 98 0.43 -31.17 -13.12
N ASP A 99 0.88 -31.13 -11.87
CA ASP A 99 0.47 -32.01 -10.78
C ASP A 99 0.18 -31.18 -9.51
N ALA A 100 -0.79 -31.59 -8.67
CA ALA A 100 -1.07 -30.98 -7.37
C ALA A 100 0.16 -30.92 -6.44
N ASN A 101 1.08 -31.89 -6.55
CA ASN A 101 2.31 -31.94 -5.77
C ASN A 101 3.39 -30.96 -6.27
N ASP A 102 3.20 -30.34 -7.44
CA ASP A 102 4.15 -29.40 -8.03
C ASP A 102 4.00 -27.95 -7.54
N PHE A 103 3.18 -27.69 -6.53
CA PHE A 103 2.90 -26.32 -6.07
C PHE A 103 4.16 -25.47 -5.85
N ASN A 104 5.16 -25.99 -5.13
CA ASN A 104 6.39 -25.24 -4.87
C ASN A 104 7.15 -24.95 -6.16
N ARG A 105 7.23 -25.92 -7.08
CA ARG A 105 7.90 -25.73 -8.37
C ARG A 105 7.20 -24.65 -9.16
N ALA A 106 5.87 -24.71 -9.27
CA ALA A 106 5.08 -23.75 -10.02
C ALA A 106 5.18 -22.34 -9.40
N ARG A 107 5.13 -22.23 -8.05
CA ARG A 107 5.30 -20.98 -7.33
C ARG A 107 6.69 -20.37 -7.54
N GLU A 108 7.76 -21.13 -7.34
CA GLU A 108 9.12 -20.62 -7.53
C GLU A 108 9.39 -20.28 -9.00
N SER A 109 8.83 -21.05 -9.94
CA SER A 109 8.88 -20.76 -11.38
C SER A 109 8.27 -19.39 -11.70
N VAL A 110 7.01 -19.15 -11.29
CA VAL A 110 6.34 -17.88 -11.58
C VAL A 110 7.00 -16.69 -10.87
N LEU A 111 7.48 -16.87 -9.63
CA LEU A 111 8.24 -15.84 -8.92
C LEU A 111 9.58 -15.52 -9.59
N THR A 112 10.25 -16.54 -10.11
CA THR A 112 11.51 -16.38 -10.84
C THR A 112 11.30 -15.66 -12.17
N LYS A 113 10.23 -15.99 -12.92
CA LYS A 113 9.84 -15.25 -14.14
C LYS A 113 9.62 -13.78 -13.83
N ASN A 114 8.85 -13.47 -12.77
CA ASN A 114 8.61 -12.10 -12.35
C ASN A 114 9.91 -11.35 -12.02
N ARG A 115 10.82 -11.98 -11.26
CA ARG A 115 12.13 -11.38 -10.93
C ARG A 115 12.98 -11.15 -12.19
N LEU A 116 13.00 -12.10 -13.12
CA LEU A 116 13.75 -11.99 -14.36
C LEU A 116 13.21 -10.86 -15.24
N ARG A 117 11.89 -10.73 -15.37
CA ARG A 117 11.28 -9.61 -16.09
C ARG A 117 11.59 -8.28 -15.39
N GLN A 118 11.49 -8.21 -14.06
CA GLN A 118 11.86 -7.01 -13.30
C GLN A 118 13.32 -6.59 -13.54
N MET A 119 14.27 -7.54 -13.59
CA MET A 119 15.68 -7.23 -13.87
C MET A 119 15.93 -6.78 -15.32
N ARG A 120 15.05 -7.15 -16.25
CA ARG A 120 15.14 -6.81 -17.68
C ARG A 120 14.32 -5.59 -18.07
N MET A 121 13.53 -5.03 -17.15
CA MET A 121 12.69 -3.87 -17.42
C MET A 121 13.40 -2.58 -16.98
N PRO A 122 13.67 -1.64 -17.89
CA PRO A 122 14.15 -0.33 -17.50
C PRO A 122 13.06 0.36 -16.66
N SER A 123 13.44 0.95 -15.52
CA SER A 123 12.53 1.72 -14.66
C SER A 123 12.32 3.15 -15.17
N VAL A 124 12.22 3.33 -16.50
CA VAL A 124 12.06 4.65 -17.11
C VAL A 124 10.60 5.09 -16.97
N ALA A 125 10.38 6.22 -16.29
CA ALA A 125 9.09 6.86 -16.24
C ALA A 125 8.88 7.65 -17.55
N PHE A 126 8.14 7.08 -18.50
CA PHE A 126 7.73 7.82 -19.68
C PHE A 126 6.64 8.83 -19.29
N PRO A 127 6.86 10.14 -19.47
CA PRO A 127 5.85 11.12 -19.14
C PRO A 127 4.73 11.10 -20.18
N SER A 128 3.48 11.12 -19.70
CA SER A 128 2.32 11.39 -20.53
C SER A 128 2.14 12.91 -20.66
N GLY A 129 2.93 13.55 -21.52
CA GLY A 129 2.78 14.97 -21.85
C GLY A 129 4.08 15.72 -22.08
N ALA A 130 3.96 16.89 -22.71
CA ALA A 130 5.05 17.82 -22.98
C ALA A 130 4.81 19.10 -22.17
N SER A 131 5.21 19.10 -20.90
CA SER A 131 5.28 20.32 -20.09
C SER A 131 6.74 20.74 -19.95
N HIS A 132 7.00 22.04 -20.08
CA HIS A 132 8.33 22.62 -19.85
C HIS A 132 8.65 22.83 -18.36
N VAL A 133 7.66 22.60 -17.48
CA VAL A 133 7.81 22.73 -16.04
C VAL A 133 8.02 21.34 -15.44
N VAL A 134 9.06 21.18 -14.63
CA VAL A 134 9.32 19.94 -13.89
C VAL A 134 8.44 19.91 -12.64
N CYS A 135 8.00 18.71 -12.24
CA CYS A 135 7.28 18.50 -10.99
C CYS A 135 8.12 18.92 -9.78
N ASP A 136 7.57 19.78 -8.93
CA ASP A 136 8.24 20.29 -7.73
C ASP A 136 8.46 19.21 -6.65
N GLU A 137 7.63 18.17 -6.65
CA GLU A 137 7.72 17.09 -5.66
C GLU A 137 8.67 15.96 -6.04
N ASP A 138 8.63 15.49 -7.30
CA ASP A 138 9.48 14.36 -7.73
C ASP A 138 10.72 14.79 -8.52
N SER A 139 10.80 16.05 -8.95
CA SER A 139 11.89 16.63 -9.75
C SER A 139 12.28 15.83 -11.00
N LEU A 140 11.38 14.97 -11.49
CA LEU A 140 11.67 14.00 -12.55
C LEU A 140 10.67 14.12 -13.70
N ARG A 141 9.38 14.14 -13.38
CA ARG A 141 8.31 14.12 -14.40
C ARG A 141 7.87 15.54 -14.76
N PRO A 142 7.38 15.78 -15.99
CA PRO A 142 6.73 17.02 -16.33
C PRO A 142 5.51 17.26 -15.43
N ALA A 143 5.33 18.51 -15.01
CA ALA A 143 4.17 18.93 -14.27
C ALA A 143 2.95 18.99 -15.20
N SER A 144 1.84 18.40 -14.77
CA SER A 144 0.59 18.36 -15.52
C SER A 144 -0.62 18.84 -14.72
N THR A 145 -0.44 19.07 -13.42
CA THR A 145 -1.48 19.59 -12.51
C THR A 145 -0.84 20.48 -11.45
N THR A 146 -1.64 21.22 -10.70
CA THR A 146 -1.20 22.03 -9.56
C THR A 146 -1.86 21.50 -8.28
N PHE A 147 -1.12 21.54 -7.17
CA PHE A 147 -1.76 21.29 -5.88
C PHE A 147 -2.63 22.48 -5.46
N LEU A 148 -3.92 22.27 -5.22
CA LEU A 148 -4.73 23.19 -4.43
C LEU A 148 -4.22 23.20 -2.96
N GLY A 149 -3.62 24.31 -2.56
CA GLY A 149 -2.98 24.55 -1.25
C GLY A 149 -2.51 26.01 -1.11
N LYS A 150 -1.75 26.35 -0.05
CA LYS A 150 -1.27 27.73 0.20
C LYS A 150 -0.26 28.27 -0.84
N THR A 151 0.25 27.40 -1.70
CA THR A 151 1.14 27.74 -2.83
C THR A 151 0.80 26.79 -3.98
N ASP A 152 0.43 27.32 -5.14
CA ASP A 152 0.17 26.55 -6.36
C ASP A 152 1.48 25.94 -6.88
N LYS A 153 1.87 24.79 -6.30
CA LYS A 153 3.06 24.07 -6.71
C LYS A 153 2.74 23.16 -7.90
N PRO A 154 3.51 23.26 -9.00
CA PRO A 154 3.32 22.41 -10.18
C PRO A 154 3.76 20.98 -9.86
N VAL A 155 2.91 19.99 -10.14
CA VAL A 155 3.19 18.58 -9.88
C VAL A 155 2.81 17.68 -11.03
N SER A 156 3.48 16.53 -11.10
CA SER A 156 3.15 15.49 -12.07
C SER A 156 1.85 14.81 -11.70
N GLU A 157 1.14 14.30 -12.71
CA GLU A 157 -0.08 13.51 -12.51
C GLU A 157 0.12 12.36 -11.52
N SER A 158 1.25 11.65 -11.62
CA SER A 158 1.59 10.55 -10.71
C SER A 158 1.68 11.00 -9.24
N VAL A 159 2.21 12.20 -8.99
CA VAL A 159 2.25 12.78 -7.65
C VAL A 159 0.85 13.20 -7.20
N GLY A 160 0.08 13.85 -8.09
CA GLY A 160 -1.30 14.28 -7.84
C GLY A 160 -2.19 13.11 -7.38
N GLN A 161 -2.25 12.05 -8.16
CA GLN A 161 -3.05 10.85 -7.85
C GLN A 161 -2.62 10.17 -6.56
N ARG A 162 -1.30 10.05 -6.31
CA ARG A 162 -0.80 9.49 -5.04
C ARG A 162 -1.21 10.34 -3.85
N ARG A 163 -1.18 11.67 -3.98
CA ARG A 163 -1.59 12.57 -2.91
C ARG A 163 -3.08 12.45 -2.61
N GLU A 164 -3.91 12.49 -3.64
CA GLU A 164 -5.37 12.40 -3.53
C GLU A 164 -5.77 11.09 -2.86
N HIS A 165 -5.28 9.97 -3.37
CA HIS A 165 -5.53 8.66 -2.76
C HIS A 165 -5.01 8.57 -1.32
N GLY A 166 -3.83 9.13 -1.05
CA GLY A 166 -3.29 9.19 0.31
C GLY A 166 -4.13 10.03 1.28
N LEU A 167 -4.78 11.09 0.79
CA LEU A 167 -5.68 11.92 1.58
C LEU A 167 -6.99 11.20 1.88
N GLU A 168 -7.59 10.54 0.88
CA GLU A 168 -8.80 9.72 1.03
C GLU A 168 -8.59 8.62 2.07
N GLN A 169 -7.57 7.78 1.87
CA GLN A 169 -7.31 6.63 2.72
C GLN A 169 -6.97 7.01 4.17
N LYS A 170 -6.30 8.14 4.37
CA LYS A 170 -5.94 8.62 5.71
C LYS A 170 -7.13 9.18 6.49
N ARG A 171 -8.19 9.65 5.81
CA ARG A 171 -9.39 10.21 6.47
C ARG A 171 -10.29 9.16 7.14
N GLY A 172 -9.92 7.89 7.09
CA GLY A 172 -10.52 6.84 7.92
C GLY A 172 -10.51 5.47 7.25
N ASP A 173 -10.60 5.43 5.92
CA ASP A 173 -10.89 4.19 5.20
C ASP A 173 -9.87 3.10 5.44
N PHE A 174 -8.58 3.41 5.40
CA PHE A 174 -7.54 2.38 5.59
C PHE A 174 -7.64 1.71 6.96
N TYR A 175 -7.66 2.49 8.05
CA TYR A 175 -7.68 1.94 9.40
C TYR A 175 -8.99 1.18 9.67
N HIS A 176 -10.14 1.72 9.25
CA HIS A 176 -11.40 1.01 9.37
C HIS A 176 -11.40 -0.29 8.57
N GLN A 177 -10.94 -0.28 7.33
CA GLN A 177 -10.86 -1.47 6.48
C GLN A 177 -9.93 -2.54 7.05
N GLN A 178 -8.78 -2.16 7.60
CA GLN A 178 -7.84 -3.13 8.18
C GLN A 178 -8.37 -3.72 9.48
N LEU A 179 -8.95 -2.89 10.37
CA LEU A 179 -9.37 -3.35 11.70
C LEU A 179 -10.70 -4.10 11.68
N ARG A 180 -11.62 -3.79 10.75
CA ARG A 180 -12.87 -4.57 10.57
C ARG A 180 -12.65 -6.02 10.11
N GLN A 181 -11.44 -6.35 9.65
CA GLN A 181 -11.06 -7.72 9.26
C GLN A 181 -10.54 -8.56 10.44
N LEU A 182 -10.56 -8.03 11.67
CA LEU A 182 -10.33 -8.80 12.88
C LEU A 182 -11.60 -9.55 13.28
N ASP A 183 -11.43 -10.67 13.99
CA ASP A 183 -12.51 -11.48 14.52
C ASP A 183 -12.31 -11.66 16.05
N PRO A 184 -13.20 -11.11 16.90
CA PRO A 184 -14.31 -10.22 16.54
C PRO A 184 -13.84 -8.83 16.07
N PRO A 185 -14.62 -8.11 15.26
CA PRO A 185 -14.31 -6.72 14.90
C PRO A 185 -14.32 -5.81 16.14
N PRO A 186 -13.30 -4.95 16.34
CA PRO A 186 -13.26 -4.03 17.48
C PRO A 186 -14.19 -2.83 17.30
N ASP A 187 -14.59 -2.20 18.40
CA ASP A 187 -15.19 -0.85 18.35
C ASP A 187 -14.14 0.17 17.90
N LEU A 188 -14.45 0.93 16.86
CA LEU A 188 -13.57 1.90 16.22
C LEU A 188 -13.98 3.35 16.50
N THR A 189 -14.95 3.59 17.38
CA THR A 189 -15.37 4.95 17.78
C THR A 189 -14.20 5.81 18.26
N PHE A 190 -13.18 5.19 18.88
CA PHE A 190 -11.96 5.87 19.35
C PHE A 190 -11.14 6.55 18.23
N LEU A 191 -11.38 6.21 16.96
CA LEU A 191 -10.74 6.83 15.80
C LEU A 191 -11.51 8.03 15.24
N ASN A 192 -12.82 8.14 15.48
CA ASN A 192 -13.69 9.15 14.85
C ASN A 192 -13.29 10.59 15.19
N ASP A 193 -12.75 10.82 16.40
CA ASP A 193 -12.38 12.15 16.88
C ASP A 193 -10.92 12.53 16.58
N LYS A 194 -10.18 11.68 15.84
CA LYS A 194 -8.74 11.88 15.66
C LYS A 194 -8.42 12.67 14.40
N LYS A 195 -7.56 13.67 14.58
CA LYS A 195 -6.98 14.45 13.48
C LYS A 195 -5.64 13.83 13.09
N PHE A 196 -5.53 13.41 11.84
CA PHE A 196 -4.26 12.96 11.28
C PHE A 196 -3.37 14.15 10.91
N ALA A 197 -2.06 14.04 11.17
CA ALA A 197 -1.10 15.08 10.83
C ALA A 197 -1.07 15.37 9.32
N LYS A 198 -0.86 16.63 8.92
CA LYS A 198 -0.89 17.05 7.50
C LYS A 198 0.47 16.96 6.81
N ASP A 199 1.55 17.02 7.56
CA ASP A 199 2.92 17.00 7.06
C ASP A 199 3.85 16.48 8.16
N PHE A 200 5.14 16.31 7.83
CA PHE A 200 6.13 15.85 8.80
C PHE A 200 6.41 16.87 9.91
N ALA A 201 6.28 18.18 9.63
CA ALA A 201 6.48 19.21 10.63
C ALA A 201 5.41 19.13 11.73
N ALA A 202 4.15 18.86 11.36
CA ALA A 202 3.06 18.64 12.29
C ALA A 202 3.22 17.36 13.13
N ILE A 203 3.97 16.37 12.65
CA ILE A 203 4.31 15.16 13.43
C ILE A 203 5.48 15.44 14.38
N ALA A 204 6.49 16.17 13.90
CA ALA A 204 7.73 16.40 14.63
C ALA A 204 7.63 17.53 15.67
N SER A 205 6.67 18.44 15.53
CA SER A 205 6.49 19.57 16.45
C SER A 205 5.76 19.12 17.73
N ASP A 206 6.53 18.94 18.79
CA ASP A 206 6.05 18.68 20.14
C ASP A 206 7.01 19.34 21.14
N LYS A 207 6.73 20.60 21.48
CA LYS A 207 7.49 21.38 22.46
C LYS A 207 7.59 20.69 23.83
N GLY A 208 6.64 19.82 24.17
CA GLY A 208 6.64 19.07 25.41
C GLY A 208 7.79 18.06 25.53
N GLN A 209 8.42 17.70 24.41
CA GLN A 209 9.55 16.77 24.36
C GLN A 209 10.93 17.45 24.44
N GLY A 210 10.97 18.77 24.68
CA GLY A 210 12.21 19.52 24.89
C GLY A 210 13.18 19.43 23.71
N ASN A 211 14.34 18.81 23.91
CA ASN A 211 15.38 18.66 22.88
C ASN A 211 14.98 17.70 21.72
N LEU A 212 13.83 17.04 21.81
CA LEU A 212 13.25 16.24 20.74
C LEU A 212 12.21 16.99 19.90
N ASP A 213 11.89 18.25 20.24
CA ASP A 213 11.02 19.09 19.40
C ASP A 213 11.62 19.23 17.99
N ASN A 214 10.76 19.13 16.98
CA ASN A 214 11.09 19.12 15.56
C ASN A 214 11.99 17.94 15.10
N LYS A 215 12.07 16.86 15.89
CA LYS A 215 12.71 15.61 15.48
C LYS A 215 11.66 14.54 15.16
N LEU A 216 11.88 13.80 14.08
CA LEU A 216 11.01 12.69 13.70
C LEU A 216 11.70 11.36 14.02
N ALA A 217 11.07 10.54 14.85
CA ALA A 217 11.48 9.15 15.02
C ALA A 217 11.02 8.32 13.82
N VAL A 218 11.95 7.61 13.18
CA VAL A 218 11.66 6.70 12.06
C VAL A 218 11.90 5.27 12.54
N LEU A 219 10.84 4.45 12.54
CA LEU A 219 10.91 3.04 12.90
C LEU A 219 10.79 2.20 11.63
N TYR A 220 11.83 1.41 11.35
CA TYR A 220 11.82 0.42 10.28
C TYR A 220 11.82 -0.98 10.89
N LEU A 221 10.80 -1.77 10.59
CA LEU A 221 10.63 -3.13 11.08
C LEU A 221 10.69 -4.09 9.89
N ASP A 222 11.74 -4.91 9.83
CA ASP A 222 11.87 -5.97 8.83
C ASP A 222 11.71 -7.35 9.48
N GLY A 223 11.05 -8.23 8.75
CA GLY A 223 10.75 -9.58 9.21
C GLY A 223 11.88 -10.54 8.89
N ASN A 224 12.56 -11.05 9.92
CA ASN A 224 13.59 -12.08 9.72
C ASN A 224 13.00 -13.39 9.19
N ALA A 225 13.62 -13.92 8.12
CA ALA A 225 13.34 -15.24 7.54
C ALA A 225 11.88 -15.48 7.06
N PHE A 226 11.09 -14.45 6.78
CA PHE A 226 9.72 -14.63 6.25
C PHE A 226 9.70 -15.44 4.94
N GLY A 227 10.66 -15.21 4.05
CA GLY A 227 10.78 -15.98 2.81
C GLY A 227 11.03 -17.47 3.05
N ALA A 228 11.89 -17.81 4.02
CA ALA A 228 12.14 -19.21 4.40
C ALA A 228 10.90 -19.87 5.02
N LYS A 229 10.16 -19.13 5.85
CA LYS A 229 8.89 -19.60 6.43
C LYS A 229 7.82 -19.83 5.35
N GLN A 230 7.69 -18.93 4.38
CA GLN A 230 6.82 -19.13 3.22
C GLN A 230 7.26 -20.31 2.35
N ALA A 231 8.58 -20.53 2.20
CA ALA A 231 9.13 -21.67 1.46
C ALA A 231 8.85 -23.03 2.11
N ALA A 232 8.60 -23.05 3.42
CA ALA A 232 8.17 -24.24 4.14
C ALA A 232 6.70 -24.61 3.86
N CYS A 233 5.85 -23.66 3.42
CA CYS A 233 4.47 -23.94 3.02
C CYS A 233 4.45 -24.73 1.70
N LYS A 234 4.24 -26.05 1.77
CA LYS A 234 4.30 -26.96 0.62
C LYS A 234 3.01 -27.06 -0.19
N THR A 235 1.92 -26.48 0.29
CA THR A 235 0.60 -26.53 -0.35
C THR A 235 0.01 -25.12 -0.47
N PRO A 236 -0.92 -24.90 -1.41
CA PRO A 236 -1.66 -23.64 -1.50
C PRO A 236 -2.33 -23.26 -0.18
N GLY A 237 -3.09 -24.19 0.42
CA GLY A 237 -3.79 -23.96 1.68
C GLY A 237 -2.85 -23.65 2.85
N GLY A 238 -1.67 -24.27 2.89
CA GLY A 238 -0.65 -23.96 3.90
C GLY A 238 -0.09 -22.54 3.76
N LEU A 239 0.09 -22.06 2.52
CA LEU A 239 0.53 -20.68 2.27
C LEU A 239 -0.60 -19.67 2.57
N THR A 240 -1.84 -19.98 2.19
CA THR A 240 -3.04 -19.19 2.52
C THR A 240 -3.19 -19.03 4.03
N ALA A 241 -3.08 -20.12 4.79
CA ALA A 241 -3.18 -20.10 6.25
C ALA A 241 -2.07 -19.24 6.89
N PHE A 242 -0.82 -19.40 6.42
CA PHE A 242 0.30 -18.58 6.87
C PHE A 242 0.07 -17.08 6.61
N ASP A 243 -0.33 -16.73 5.38
CA ASP A 243 -0.59 -15.33 4.98
C ASP A 243 -1.74 -14.72 5.80
N LYS A 244 -2.83 -15.46 6.01
CA LYS A 244 -3.96 -15.06 6.87
C LYS A 244 -3.50 -14.81 8.31
N GLN A 245 -2.68 -15.71 8.88
CA GLN A 245 -2.16 -15.56 10.23
C GLN A 245 -1.28 -14.31 10.37
N VAL A 246 -0.33 -14.11 9.44
CA VAL A 246 0.55 -12.93 9.44
C VAL A 246 -0.25 -11.63 9.35
N LYS A 247 -1.27 -11.57 8.47
CA LYS A 247 -2.16 -10.41 8.36
C LYS A 247 -2.96 -10.15 9.63
N SER A 248 -3.48 -11.20 10.26
CA SER A 248 -4.18 -11.09 11.53
C SER A 248 -3.28 -10.50 12.63
N LEU A 249 -2.07 -11.05 12.79
CA LEU A 249 -1.08 -10.54 13.76
C LEU A 249 -0.72 -9.07 13.50
N ARG A 250 -0.54 -8.67 12.24
CA ARG A 250 -0.27 -7.26 11.87
C ARG A 250 -1.44 -6.35 12.24
N ARG A 251 -2.68 -6.79 12.05
CA ARG A 251 -3.88 -6.01 12.42
C ARG A 251 -4.05 -5.91 13.94
N GLN A 252 -3.78 -6.99 14.67
CA GLN A 252 -3.81 -6.99 16.12
C GLN A 252 -2.75 -6.03 16.69
N PHE A 253 -1.52 -6.07 16.14
CA PHE A 253 -0.48 -5.12 16.50
C PHE A 253 -0.89 -3.67 16.20
N LEU A 254 -1.46 -3.42 15.01
CA LEU A 254 -1.96 -2.09 14.64
C LEU A 254 -3.05 -1.60 15.60
N LEU A 255 -4.00 -2.46 15.98
CA LEU A 255 -5.04 -2.12 16.95
C LEU A 255 -4.42 -1.70 18.29
N GLY A 256 -3.52 -2.52 18.84
CA GLY A 256 -2.86 -2.23 20.12
C GLY A 256 -2.04 -0.95 20.06
N LEU A 257 -1.34 -0.68 18.95
CA LEU A 257 -0.59 0.55 18.75
C LEU A 257 -1.53 1.77 18.75
N LEU A 258 -2.63 1.72 18.00
CA LEU A 258 -3.58 2.83 17.92
C LEU A 258 -4.24 3.10 19.27
N GLN A 259 -4.63 2.06 20.00
CA GLN A 259 -5.18 2.18 21.36
C GLN A 259 -4.18 2.81 22.31
N ALA A 260 -2.91 2.39 22.27
CA ALA A 260 -1.84 2.98 23.10
C ALA A 260 -1.61 4.47 22.77
N VAL A 261 -1.64 4.84 21.48
CA VAL A 261 -1.52 6.24 21.04
C VAL A 261 -2.70 7.07 21.55
N VAL A 262 -3.93 6.53 21.47
CA VAL A 262 -5.12 7.23 21.97
C VAL A 262 -5.09 7.39 23.48
N ALA A 263 -4.73 6.34 24.23
CA ALA A 263 -4.65 6.38 25.69
C ALA A 263 -3.59 7.35 26.21
N LYS A 264 -2.46 7.50 25.49
CA LYS A 264 -1.39 8.45 25.83
C LYS A 264 -1.69 9.89 25.44
N THR A 265 -2.66 10.14 24.56
CA THR A 265 -3.07 11.51 24.23
C THR A 265 -3.87 12.04 25.42
N PRO A 266 -3.36 12.98 26.23
CA PRO A 266 -4.15 13.53 27.32
C PRO A 266 -5.39 14.14 26.67
N THR A 267 -6.58 13.77 27.15
CA THR A 267 -7.79 14.55 26.91
C THR A 267 -7.42 15.98 27.29
N ARG A 268 -7.29 16.87 26.30
CA ARG A 268 -7.13 18.31 26.54
C ARG A 268 -8.31 18.69 27.41
N ARG A 269 -8.13 18.78 28.72
CA ARG A 269 -9.12 19.36 29.62
C ARG A 269 -9.38 20.73 29.04
N SER A 270 -10.61 20.98 28.61
CA SER A 270 -11.08 22.32 28.36
C SER A 270 -10.73 23.11 29.61
N HIS A 271 -9.81 24.06 29.50
CA HIS A 271 -9.68 25.08 30.52
C HIS A 271 -11.06 25.75 30.60
N PRO A 272 -11.74 25.74 31.76
CA PRO A 272 -12.84 26.65 31.94
C PRO A 272 -12.22 28.04 31.78
N SER A 273 -12.71 28.80 30.80
CA SER A 273 -12.41 30.21 30.68
C SER A 273 -12.78 30.87 32.00
N GLY A 274 -11.77 31.13 32.85
CA GLY A 274 -11.91 31.94 34.04
C GLY A 274 -12.37 33.32 33.60
N ASN A 275 -13.61 33.63 33.95
CA ASN A 275 -14.20 34.94 33.79
C ASN A 275 -13.39 35.94 34.65
N PRO A 276 -12.78 37.01 34.11
CA PRO A 276 -12.19 38.02 34.95
C PRO A 276 -13.32 38.85 35.55
N ALA A 277 -13.66 38.57 36.80
CA ALA A 277 -14.47 39.47 37.59
C ALA A 277 -13.71 40.79 37.76
N LEU A 278 -14.35 41.87 37.30
CA LEU A 278 -14.02 43.26 37.57
C LEU A 278 -13.88 43.51 39.08
N GLY A 279 -12.85 44.24 39.49
CA GLY A 279 -12.71 44.75 40.84
C GLY A 279 -11.50 45.67 40.96
N GLY A 280 -11.76 46.98 41.06
CA GLY A 280 -10.76 48.04 41.26
C GLY A 280 -11.13 49.31 40.49
#